data_AF-A0AA88PUT6-F1
#
_entry.id   AF-A0AA88PUT6-F1
#
_cell.length_a   1.000
_cell.length_b   1.000
_cell.length_c   1.000
_cell.angle_alpha   90.00
_cell.angle_beta   90.00
_cell.angle_gamma   90.00
#
_symmetry.space_group_name_H-M   'P 1'
#
loop_
_entity.id
_entity.type
_entity.pdbx_description
1 polymer ?
#
loop_
_entity_poly.entity_id
_entity_poly.type
_entity_poly.pdbx_seq_one_letter_code
_entity_poly.pdbx_strand_id
1 'polypeptide(L)'
;MSVNQLLVLLLHLTFKTGFTAEISVFVKMGASVQLDIQTQLQKIDFILWEKDNSTQIVTYISSKKKSNFDSTYKNRVYFNPETFSMTLNNMENTDNGLYTALANYETYVAAYNVSVYDEVKAPVLTVNSNQSSSDSCIVNFTCRSHHFTLNSTYNRGSCSQKEVISDGINTLILSCSEKSIICKLSNPVSSKEDKKYIKELCVNKDQNPEESSSSSTPWWPVGVGVAAIVLILTGLVILYCKHKKGAQKEVEGTVYAQAEGQEMQKLNRDCHTYDTPDRVQDQKQKKTADERPETTYCTVGQHQKPCIPPETDHTIYSAVFKQSNKKPPTI
;
A
#
# COMPACT_ATOMS: atom_id res chain seq x y z
N MET A 1 -59.75 -16.50 -39.33
CA MET A 1 -58.86 -16.87 -38.21
C MET A 1 -59.20 -15.97 -37.03
N SER A 2 -59.54 -16.56 -35.89
CA SER A 2 -59.86 -15.80 -34.66
C SER A 2 -58.62 -15.08 -34.13
N VAL A 3 -58.78 -13.91 -33.53
CA VAL A 3 -57.70 -13.14 -32.87
C VAL A 3 -56.93 -14.01 -31.88
N ASN A 4 -57.61 -14.96 -31.22
CA ASN A 4 -56.97 -15.93 -30.33
C ASN A 4 -56.06 -16.93 -31.07
N GLN A 5 -56.40 -17.33 -32.29
CA GLN A 5 -55.52 -18.19 -33.09
C GLN A 5 -54.29 -17.42 -33.61
N LEU A 6 -54.45 -16.14 -33.94
CA LEU A 6 -53.33 -15.28 -34.31
C LEU A 6 -52.40 -15.04 -33.12
N LEU A 7 -52.96 -14.84 -31.91
CA LEU A 7 -52.21 -14.67 -30.68
C LEU A 7 -51.46 -15.95 -30.28
N VAL A 8 -52.08 -17.13 -30.45
CA VAL A 8 -51.42 -18.44 -30.23
C VAL A 8 -50.32 -18.70 -31.27
N LEU A 9 -50.53 -18.33 -32.54
CA LEU A 9 -49.48 -18.37 -33.57
C LEU A 9 -48.33 -17.40 -33.27
N LEU A 10 -48.63 -16.19 -32.79
CA LEU A 10 -47.63 -15.21 -32.34
C LEU A 10 -46.87 -15.68 -31.08
N LEU A 11 -47.55 -16.33 -30.14
CA LEU A 11 -46.94 -16.96 -28.95
C LEU A 11 -46.08 -18.18 -29.28
N HIS A 12 -46.40 -18.92 -30.35
CA HIS A 12 -45.53 -19.98 -30.87
C HIS A 12 -44.37 -19.44 -31.72
N LEU A 13 -44.52 -18.28 -32.35
CA LEU A 13 -43.44 -17.59 -33.07
C LEU A 13 -42.43 -16.93 -32.12
N THR A 14 -42.82 -16.58 -30.89
CA THR A 14 -41.89 -16.01 -29.88
C THR A 14 -41.07 -17.06 -29.11
N PHE A 15 -41.24 -18.36 -29.37
CA PHE A 15 -40.45 -19.43 -28.75
C PHE A 15 -39.29 -19.97 -29.61
N LYS A 16 -39.04 -19.39 -30.80
CA LYS A 16 -38.06 -19.90 -31.79
C LYS A 16 -36.77 -19.07 -31.90
N THR A 17 -36.42 -18.30 -30.88
CA THR A 17 -35.09 -17.70 -30.77
C THR A 17 -34.52 -18.06 -29.40
N GLY A 18 -33.70 -19.11 -29.35
CA GLY A 18 -32.85 -19.37 -28.20
C GLY A 18 -31.90 -18.19 -28.05
N PHE A 19 -32.31 -17.20 -27.24
CA PHE A 19 -31.47 -16.05 -26.93
C PHE A 19 -30.35 -16.54 -26.03
N THR A 20 -29.22 -16.88 -26.65
CA THR A 20 -27.98 -17.02 -25.92
C THR A 20 -27.34 -15.64 -25.88
N ALA A 21 -27.33 -15.03 -24.70
CA ALA A 21 -26.59 -13.78 -24.52
C ALA A 21 -25.10 -14.08 -24.78
N GLU A 22 -24.47 -13.32 -25.66
CA GLU A 22 -23.04 -13.45 -25.91
C GLU A 22 -22.27 -13.09 -24.63
N ILE A 23 -21.50 -14.04 -24.10
CA ILE A 23 -20.68 -13.84 -22.89
C ILE A 23 -19.24 -13.57 -23.31
N SER A 24 -18.68 -12.43 -22.90
CA SER A 24 -17.25 -12.16 -23.08
C SER A 24 -16.42 -12.96 -22.08
N VAL A 25 -15.41 -13.67 -22.57
CA VAL A 25 -14.48 -14.47 -21.76
C VAL A 25 -13.06 -14.04 -22.05
N PHE A 26 -12.33 -13.65 -21.01
CA PHE A 26 -10.94 -13.21 -21.11
C PHE A 26 -10.02 -14.29 -20.60
N VAL A 27 -9.05 -14.70 -21.42
CA VAL A 27 -8.16 -15.82 -21.10
C VAL A 27 -6.70 -15.40 -21.22
N LYS A 28 -5.88 -15.82 -20.26
CA LYS A 28 -4.44 -15.57 -20.34
C LYS A 28 -3.82 -16.48 -21.42
N MET A 29 -2.89 -15.96 -22.21
CA MET A 29 -2.13 -16.78 -23.17
C MET A 29 -1.49 -18.00 -22.49
N GLY A 30 -1.60 -19.16 -23.14
CA GLY A 30 -1.14 -20.47 -22.64
C GLY A 30 -2.04 -21.11 -21.59
N ALA A 31 -3.06 -20.42 -21.07
CA ALA A 31 -4.03 -20.99 -20.14
C ALA A 31 -5.09 -21.83 -20.86
N SER A 32 -6.09 -22.32 -20.13
CA SER A 32 -7.23 -23.06 -20.66
C SER A 32 -8.54 -22.34 -20.36
N VAL A 33 -9.56 -22.59 -21.17
CA VAL A 33 -10.92 -22.08 -20.97
C VAL A 33 -11.93 -23.22 -21.12
N GLN A 34 -12.91 -23.26 -20.22
CA GLN A 34 -14.08 -24.14 -20.35
C GLN A 34 -15.28 -23.30 -20.76
N LEU A 35 -15.98 -23.76 -21.80
CA LEU A 35 -17.18 -23.16 -22.34
C LEU A 35 -18.33 -24.14 -22.09
N ASP A 36 -19.28 -23.71 -21.28
CA ASP A 36 -20.41 -24.52 -20.84
C ASP A 36 -21.65 -24.25 -21.69
N ILE A 37 -22.57 -25.20 -21.71
CA ILE A 37 -23.89 -24.94 -22.29
C ILE A 37 -24.65 -23.96 -21.39
N GLN A 38 -25.18 -22.88 -21.96
CA GLN A 38 -25.92 -21.84 -21.23
C GLN A 38 -27.41 -22.17 -21.12
N THR A 39 -27.97 -22.85 -22.13
CA THR A 39 -29.38 -23.24 -22.16
C THR A 39 -29.52 -24.75 -22.16
N GLN A 40 -30.12 -25.32 -21.11
CA GLN A 40 -30.40 -26.75 -21.07
C GLN A 40 -31.66 -27.09 -21.88
N LEU A 41 -31.56 -28.16 -22.67
CA LEU A 41 -32.67 -28.76 -23.41
C LEU A 41 -33.02 -30.11 -22.79
N GLN A 42 -34.30 -30.47 -22.82
CA GLN A 42 -34.78 -31.75 -22.29
C GLN A 42 -34.16 -32.96 -23.01
N LYS A 43 -33.87 -32.82 -24.31
CA LYS A 43 -33.23 -33.86 -25.10
C LYS A 43 -32.23 -33.26 -26.08
N ILE A 44 -30.99 -33.73 -25.99
CA ILE A 44 -29.89 -33.34 -26.87
C ILE A 44 -29.41 -34.60 -27.57
N ASP A 45 -29.72 -34.72 -28.86
CA ASP A 45 -29.28 -35.83 -29.70
C ASP A 45 -27.98 -35.49 -30.45
N PHE A 46 -27.74 -34.18 -30.69
CA PHE A 46 -26.57 -33.66 -31.39
C PHE A 46 -26.06 -32.36 -30.77
N ILE A 47 -24.73 -32.22 -30.70
CA ILE A 47 -24.03 -30.97 -30.38
C ILE A 47 -22.96 -30.69 -31.43
N LEU A 48 -22.87 -29.44 -31.85
CA LEU A 48 -21.75 -28.88 -32.61
C LEU A 48 -21.21 -27.68 -31.85
N TRP A 49 -19.92 -27.70 -31.50
CA TRP A 49 -19.18 -26.50 -31.17
C TRP A 49 -18.46 -25.98 -32.40
N GLU A 50 -18.55 -24.69 -32.66
CA GLU A 50 -17.90 -24.04 -33.79
C GLU A 50 -17.30 -22.68 -33.39
N LYS A 51 -16.29 -22.26 -34.15
CA LYS A 51 -15.66 -20.93 -34.06
C LYS A 51 -16.07 -20.09 -35.27
N ASP A 52 -16.42 -18.84 -35.01
CA ASP A 52 -16.79 -17.80 -35.97
C ASP A 52 -17.82 -18.30 -37.00
N ASN A 53 -18.79 -19.10 -36.53
CA ASN A 53 -19.88 -19.71 -37.32
C ASN A 53 -19.42 -20.41 -38.62
N SER A 54 -18.18 -20.92 -38.65
CA SER A 54 -17.57 -21.45 -39.87
C SER A 54 -16.65 -22.64 -39.60
N THR A 55 -15.89 -22.61 -38.51
CA THR A 55 -14.92 -23.66 -38.19
C THR A 55 -15.52 -24.60 -37.16
N GLN A 56 -15.91 -25.81 -37.59
CA GLN A 56 -16.37 -26.84 -36.67
C GLN A 56 -15.21 -27.31 -35.80
N ILE A 57 -15.42 -27.41 -34.48
CA ILE A 57 -14.38 -27.82 -33.52
C ILE A 57 -14.65 -29.25 -33.05
N VAL A 58 -15.86 -29.49 -32.53
CA VAL A 58 -16.28 -30.81 -32.08
C VAL A 58 -17.75 -31.04 -32.42
N THR A 59 -18.05 -32.24 -32.91
CA THR A 59 -19.41 -32.75 -33.09
C THR A 59 -19.63 -33.93 -32.16
N TYR A 60 -20.81 -34.02 -31.55
CA TYR A 60 -21.20 -35.13 -30.69
C TYR A 60 -22.57 -35.67 -31.08
N ILE A 61 -22.71 -36.99 -31.14
CA ILE A 61 -23.96 -37.69 -31.41
C ILE A 61 -24.29 -38.59 -30.21
N SER A 62 -25.34 -38.25 -29.47
CA SER A 62 -25.71 -38.92 -28.21
C SER A 62 -26.04 -40.40 -28.41
N SER A 63 -26.75 -40.75 -29.48
CA SER A 63 -27.14 -42.13 -29.78
C SER A 63 -25.94 -43.06 -30.05
N LYS A 64 -24.83 -42.49 -30.51
CA LYS A 64 -23.59 -43.23 -30.80
C LYS A 64 -22.53 -43.08 -29.69
N LYS A 65 -22.78 -42.19 -28.73
CA LYS A 65 -21.80 -41.76 -27.71
C LYS A 65 -20.42 -41.44 -28.33
N LYS A 66 -20.44 -40.76 -29.47
CA LYS A 66 -19.24 -40.52 -30.28
C LYS A 66 -19.04 -39.04 -30.50
N SER A 67 -17.84 -38.56 -30.20
CA SER A 67 -17.35 -37.23 -30.55
C SER A 67 -16.40 -37.30 -31.74
N ASN A 68 -16.49 -36.36 -32.67
CA ASN A 68 -15.49 -36.16 -33.72
C ASN A 68 -14.91 -34.75 -33.56
N PHE A 69 -13.60 -34.65 -33.62
CA PHE A 69 -12.86 -33.40 -33.41
C PHE A 69 -12.20 -32.97 -34.71
N ASP A 70 -12.16 -31.67 -34.94
CA ASP A 70 -11.35 -31.10 -36.01
C ASP A 70 -9.85 -31.32 -35.74
N SER A 71 -9.13 -31.64 -36.80
CA SER A 71 -7.70 -31.98 -36.73
C SER A 71 -6.81 -30.82 -36.26
N THR A 72 -7.20 -29.57 -36.53
CA THR A 72 -6.47 -28.36 -36.12
C THR A 72 -6.51 -28.17 -34.60
N TYR A 73 -7.58 -28.63 -33.95
CA TYR A 73 -7.77 -28.56 -32.50
C TYR A 73 -7.36 -29.84 -31.78
N LYS A 74 -6.76 -30.80 -32.51
CA LYS A 74 -6.34 -32.09 -31.97
C LYS A 74 -5.39 -31.90 -30.80
N ASN A 75 -5.61 -32.67 -29.72
CA ASN A 75 -4.87 -32.62 -28.46
C ASN A 75 -5.01 -31.32 -27.64
N ARG A 76 -5.73 -30.30 -28.13
CA ARG A 76 -6.01 -29.07 -27.39
C ARG A 76 -7.43 -28.99 -26.87
N VAL A 77 -8.39 -29.67 -27.52
CA VAL A 77 -9.79 -29.70 -27.10
C VAL A 77 -10.13 -30.96 -26.32
N TYR A 78 -10.81 -30.76 -25.20
CA TYR A 78 -11.50 -31.80 -24.45
C TYR A 78 -13.00 -31.53 -24.45
N PHE A 79 -13.81 -32.57 -24.63
CA PHE A 79 -15.27 -32.45 -24.64
C PHE A 79 -15.86 -33.36 -23.57
N ASN A 80 -16.72 -32.80 -22.72
CA ASN A 80 -17.44 -33.57 -21.71
C ASN A 80 -18.81 -34.00 -22.27
N PRO A 81 -19.05 -35.30 -22.52
CA PRO A 81 -20.32 -35.79 -23.06
C PRO A 81 -21.48 -35.77 -22.06
N GLU A 82 -21.23 -35.55 -20.77
CA GLU A 82 -22.26 -35.44 -19.73
C GLU A 82 -22.83 -34.03 -19.63
N THR A 83 -21.97 -33.00 -19.70
CA THR A 83 -22.37 -31.59 -19.62
C THR A 83 -22.45 -30.90 -20.98
N PHE A 84 -21.93 -31.55 -22.02
CA PHE A 84 -21.71 -31.00 -23.38
C PHE A 84 -20.77 -29.78 -23.43
N SER A 85 -20.01 -29.55 -22.36
CA SER A 85 -19.03 -28.48 -22.28
C SER A 85 -17.78 -28.80 -23.09
N MET A 86 -17.14 -27.77 -23.61
CA MET A 86 -15.87 -27.87 -24.31
C MET A 86 -14.79 -27.12 -23.54
N THR A 87 -13.64 -27.77 -23.32
CA THR A 87 -12.44 -27.12 -22.78
C THR A 87 -11.40 -26.99 -23.89
N LEU A 88 -10.92 -25.78 -24.13
CA LEU A 88 -9.80 -25.50 -25.04
C LEU A 88 -8.57 -25.15 -24.21
N ASN A 89 -7.48 -25.89 -24.44
CA ASN A 89 -6.21 -25.75 -23.72
C ASN A 89 -5.17 -24.99 -24.52
N ASN A 90 -4.19 -24.44 -23.80
CA ASN A 90 -3.05 -23.71 -24.34
C ASN A 90 -3.50 -22.59 -25.30
N MET A 91 -4.30 -21.65 -24.80
CA MET A 91 -4.91 -20.58 -25.59
C MET A 91 -3.86 -19.68 -26.24
N GLU A 92 -4.07 -19.34 -27.52
CA GLU A 92 -3.22 -18.48 -28.34
C GLU A 92 -4.02 -17.32 -28.94
N ASN A 93 -3.34 -16.28 -29.43
CA ASN A 93 -4.01 -15.12 -30.03
C ASN A 93 -4.82 -15.46 -31.29
N THR A 94 -4.54 -16.58 -31.96
CA THR A 94 -5.34 -17.05 -33.10
C THR A 94 -6.68 -17.66 -32.68
N ASP A 95 -6.81 -18.03 -31.40
CA ASP A 95 -8.04 -18.60 -30.85
C ASP A 95 -9.06 -17.53 -30.45
N ASN A 96 -8.73 -16.25 -30.61
CA ASN A 96 -9.69 -15.15 -30.46
C ASN A 96 -10.88 -15.33 -31.40
N GLY A 97 -12.09 -15.13 -30.90
CA GLY A 97 -13.30 -15.18 -31.73
C GLY A 97 -14.55 -15.64 -30.99
N LEU A 98 -15.62 -15.78 -31.77
CA LEU A 98 -16.93 -16.21 -31.29
C LEU A 98 -16.99 -17.74 -31.28
N TYR A 99 -17.31 -18.33 -30.14
CA TYR A 99 -17.54 -19.76 -29.98
C TYR A 99 -19.02 -20.02 -29.70
N THR A 100 -19.65 -20.83 -30.52
CA THR A 100 -21.08 -21.17 -30.39
C THR A 100 -21.27 -22.67 -30.25
N ALA A 101 -22.29 -23.06 -29.49
CA ALA A 101 -22.76 -24.43 -29.41
C ALA A 101 -24.15 -24.54 -30.03
N LEU A 102 -24.28 -25.32 -31.10
CA LEU A 102 -25.53 -25.64 -31.77
C LEU A 102 -26.03 -27.02 -31.34
N ALA A 103 -27.21 -27.07 -30.75
CA ALA A 103 -27.90 -28.28 -30.36
C ALA A 103 -28.97 -28.69 -31.38
N ASN A 104 -29.06 -29.99 -31.64
CA ASN A 104 -30.08 -30.62 -32.50
C ASN A 104 -30.23 -29.94 -33.88
N TYR A 105 -29.15 -29.38 -34.43
CA TYR A 105 -29.11 -28.66 -35.72
C TYR A 105 -29.98 -27.40 -35.83
N GLU A 106 -30.61 -26.95 -34.74
CA GLU A 106 -31.59 -25.86 -34.80
C GLU A 106 -31.35 -24.75 -33.77
N THR A 107 -30.86 -25.09 -32.58
CA THR A 107 -30.89 -24.17 -31.44
C THR A 107 -29.48 -23.87 -30.93
N TYR A 108 -29.06 -22.62 -30.96
CA TYR A 108 -27.86 -22.20 -30.26
C TYR A 108 -28.13 -22.21 -28.75
N VAL A 109 -27.27 -22.90 -28.02
CA VAL A 109 -27.38 -23.14 -26.58
C VAL A 109 -26.18 -22.58 -25.80
N ALA A 110 -25.15 -22.07 -26.49
CA ALA A 110 -24.03 -21.33 -25.92
C ALA A 110 -23.42 -20.38 -26.96
N ALA A 111 -22.92 -19.22 -26.49
CA ALA A 111 -22.27 -18.19 -27.30
C ALA A 111 -21.28 -17.42 -26.42
N TYR A 112 -19.99 -17.51 -26.76
CA TYR A 112 -18.89 -16.91 -26.03
C TYR A 112 -17.98 -16.14 -26.95
N ASN A 113 -17.69 -14.89 -26.63
CA ASN A 113 -16.69 -14.11 -27.32
C ASN A 113 -15.39 -14.18 -26.53
N VAL A 114 -14.46 -15.00 -27.01
CA VAL A 114 -13.22 -15.32 -26.31
C VAL A 114 -12.11 -14.39 -26.78
N SER A 115 -11.52 -13.69 -25.82
CA SER A 115 -10.38 -12.80 -26.02
C SER A 115 -9.18 -13.26 -25.20
N VAL A 116 -8.07 -13.54 -25.86
CA VAL A 116 -6.81 -14.01 -25.30
C VAL A 116 -5.86 -12.82 -25.15
N TYR A 117 -5.27 -12.68 -23.95
CA TYR A 117 -4.32 -11.62 -23.65
C TYR A 117 -3.03 -12.16 -23.04
N ASP A 118 -1.92 -11.54 -23.43
CA ASP A 118 -0.64 -11.72 -22.76
C ASP A 118 -0.66 -11.17 -21.34
N GLU A 119 0.25 -11.66 -20.50
CA GLU A 119 0.52 -11.03 -19.21
C GLU A 119 1.16 -9.65 -19.41
N VAL A 120 0.67 -8.66 -18.67
CA VAL A 120 1.27 -7.32 -18.70
C VAL A 120 2.68 -7.34 -18.10
N LYS A 121 3.60 -6.62 -18.72
CA LYS A 121 4.91 -6.33 -18.14
C LYS A 121 4.76 -5.28 -17.03
N ALA A 122 5.60 -5.36 -16.01
CA ALA A 122 5.59 -4.36 -14.94
C ALA A 122 5.84 -2.95 -15.52
N PRO A 123 5.04 -1.94 -15.13
CA PRO A 123 5.33 -0.56 -15.48
C PRO A 123 6.60 -0.09 -14.76
N VAL A 124 7.18 1.01 -15.21
CA VAL A 124 8.38 1.60 -14.61
C VAL A 124 8.00 2.92 -13.93
N LEU A 125 8.15 2.98 -12.61
CA LEU A 125 7.95 4.18 -11.82
C LEU A 125 9.29 4.91 -11.62
N THR A 126 9.43 6.05 -12.29
CA THR A 126 10.63 6.90 -12.25
C THR A 126 10.39 8.12 -11.36
N VAL A 127 11.36 8.44 -10.50
CA VAL A 127 11.40 9.71 -9.77
C VAL A 127 12.18 10.71 -10.60
N ASN A 128 11.53 11.79 -11.03
CA ASN A 128 12.14 12.81 -11.88
C ASN A 128 12.90 13.85 -11.05
N SER A 129 12.30 14.25 -9.93
CA SER A 129 12.91 15.19 -8.99
C SER A 129 12.31 14.99 -7.61
N ASN A 130 13.09 15.31 -6.59
CA ASN A 130 12.69 15.22 -5.20
C ASN A 130 13.24 16.42 -4.43
N GLN A 131 12.35 17.15 -3.77
CA GLN A 131 12.66 18.28 -2.91
C GLN A 131 12.16 17.93 -1.51
N SER A 132 13.09 17.68 -0.59
CA SER A 132 12.80 17.32 0.79
C SER A 132 13.43 18.35 1.73
N SER A 133 12.62 18.85 2.66
CA SER A 133 12.96 19.80 3.73
C SER A 133 12.21 19.38 4.99
N SER A 134 12.57 19.95 6.15
CA SER A 134 11.96 19.65 7.46
C SER A 134 10.43 19.63 7.44
N ASP A 135 9.81 20.58 6.73
CA ASP A 135 8.35 20.78 6.74
C ASP A 135 7.67 20.47 5.40
N SER A 136 8.44 20.10 4.37
CA SER A 136 7.86 19.84 3.05
C SER A 136 8.63 18.79 2.25
N CYS A 137 7.88 17.87 1.67
CA CYS A 137 8.39 16.95 0.66
C CYS A 137 7.54 17.04 -0.61
N ILE A 138 8.21 17.33 -1.72
CA ILE A 138 7.63 17.39 -3.06
C ILE A 138 8.38 16.43 -3.97
N VAL A 139 7.68 15.44 -4.50
CA VAL A 139 8.26 14.43 -5.40
C VAL A 139 7.54 14.45 -6.73
N ASN A 140 8.26 14.67 -7.82
CA ASN A 140 7.74 14.52 -9.16
C ASN A 140 8.06 13.13 -9.68
N PHE A 141 7.05 12.42 -10.14
CA PHE A 141 7.21 11.06 -10.62
C PHE A 141 6.52 10.86 -11.96
N THR A 142 7.07 9.92 -12.73
CA THR A 142 6.53 9.49 -14.00
C THR A 142 6.42 7.98 -14.00
N CYS A 143 5.23 7.50 -14.30
CA CYS A 143 5.01 6.11 -14.59
C CYS A 143 4.96 5.88 -16.10
N ARG A 144 5.76 4.93 -16.58
CA ARG A 144 5.79 4.52 -17.98
C ARG A 144 5.42 3.06 -18.12
N SER A 145 4.58 2.77 -19.11
CA SER A 145 4.42 1.44 -19.68
C SER A 145 4.93 1.45 -21.12
N HIS A 146 4.68 0.39 -21.89
CA HIS A 146 5.08 0.31 -23.29
C HIS A 146 4.55 1.45 -24.16
N HIS A 147 3.29 1.89 -23.92
CA HIS A 147 2.62 2.91 -24.73
C HIS A 147 2.11 4.11 -23.93
N PHE A 148 2.12 4.05 -22.60
CA PHE A 148 1.52 5.09 -21.76
C PHE A 148 2.57 5.76 -20.88
N THR A 149 2.36 7.05 -20.65
CA THR A 149 3.16 7.82 -19.71
C THR A 149 2.23 8.71 -18.90
N LEU A 150 2.21 8.48 -17.59
CA LEU A 150 1.50 9.32 -16.63
C LEU A 150 2.52 10.03 -15.76
N ASN A 151 2.28 11.31 -15.48
CA ASN A 151 3.08 12.09 -14.55
C ASN A 151 2.21 12.58 -13.41
N SER A 152 2.75 12.67 -12.20
CA SER A 152 2.07 13.31 -11.09
C SER A 152 3.09 13.81 -10.07
N THR A 153 2.61 14.62 -9.14
CA THR A 153 3.41 15.27 -8.11
C THR A 153 2.83 14.92 -6.76
N TYR A 154 3.67 14.39 -5.88
CA TYR A 154 3.38 14.18 -4.48
C TYR A 154 3.70 15.45 -3.72
N ASN A 155 2.74 15.94 -2.95
CA ASN A 155 2.91 17.13 -2.12
C ASN A 155 2.13 16.94 -0.81
N ARG A 156 2.80 17.11 0.33
CA ARG A 156 2.18 17.09 1.68
C ARG A 156 1.21 15.92 1.91
N GLY A 157 1.64 14.69 1.62
CA GLY A 157 0.85 13.48 1.96
C GLY A 157 0.00 12.91 0.82
N SER A 158 -0.17 13.63 -0.29
CA SER A 158 -1.08 13.20 -1.36
C SER A 158 -0.63 13.62 -2.77
N CYS A 159 -1.28 13.06 -3.78
CA CYS A 159 -1.15 13.39 -5.19
C CYS A 159 -2.48 13.09 -5.88
N SER A 160 -2.70 13.69 -7.04
CA SER A 160 -3.85 13.32 -7.88
C SER A 160 -3.64 11.93 -8.47
N GLN A 161 -4.60 11.04 -8.22
CA GLN A 161 -4.71 9.79 -8.97
C GLN A 161 -4.96 10.11 -10.44
N LYS A 162 -4.22 9.45 -11.33
CA LYS A 162 -4.40 9.54 -12.78
C LYS A 162 -4.54 8.15 -13.35
N GLU A 163 -5.37 8.04 -14.38
CA GLU A 163 -5.56 6.80 -15.12
C GLU A 163 -5.62 7.05 -16.63
N VAL A 164 -5.19 6.06 -17.41
CA VAL A 164 -5.40 6.02 -18.85
C VAL A 164 -5.78 4.60 -19.25
N ILE A 165 -6.81 4.50 -20.09
CA ILE A 165 -7.33 3.26 -20.64
C ILE A 165 -7.04 3.24 -22.14
N SER A 166 -6.42 2.17 -22.62
CA SER A 166 -6.14 1.98 -24.05
C SER A 166 -7.07 0.96 -24.65
N ASP A 167 -7.83 1.39 -25.66
CA ASP A 167 -8.70 0.55 -26.50
C ASP A 167 -9.63 -0.38 -25.70
N GLY A 168 -9.93 -0.02 -24.44
CA GLY A 168 -10.71 -0.83 -23.51
C GLY A 168 -10.00 -2.05 -22.91
N ILE A 169 -8.70 -2.25 -23.17
CA ILE A 169 -7.95 -3.46 -22.77
C ILE A 169 -7.00 -3.17 -21.59
N ASN A 170 -6.09 -2.22 -21.76
CA ASN A 170 -5.04 -1.95 -20.78
C ASN A 170 -5.38 -0.70 -19.96
N THR A 171 -5.25 -0.80 -18.64
CA THR A 171 -5.46 0.31 -17.70
C THR A 171 -4.19 0.58 -16.93
N LEU A 172 -3.60 1.76 -17.12
CA LEU A 172 -2.47 2.25 -16.31
C LEU A 172 -3.00 3.23 -15.26
N ILE A 173 -2.77 2.92 -13.99
CA ILE A 173 -3.18 3.73 -12.85
C ILE A 173 -1.93 4.20 -12.11
N LEU A 174 -1.89 5.50 -11.84
CA LEU A 174 -0.85 6.14 -11.06
C LEU A 174 -1.50 6.79 -9.83
N SER A 175 -1.12 6.32 -8.64
CA SER A 175 -1.68 6.80 -7.38
C SER A 175 -0.60 6.88 -6.30
N CYS A 176 -0.90 7.58 -5.21
CA CYS A 176 -0.02 7.63 -4.06
C CYS A 176 -0.82 7.76 -2.77
N SER A 177 -0.11 7.52 -1.67
CA SER A 177 -0.56 7.70 -0.30
C SER A 177 0.61 8.29 0.50
N GLU A 178 0.39 8.58 1.78
CA GLU A 178 1.46 9.01 2.69
C GLU A 178 2.65 8.04 2.76
N LYS A 179 2.44 6.75 2.43
CA LYS A 179 3.46 5.70 2.57
C LYS A 179 4.21 5.42 1.27
N SER A 180 3.54 5.52 0.13
CA SER A 180 4.11 5.07 -1.14
C SER A 180 3.41 5.66 -2.36
N ILE A 181 4.16 5.74 -3.44
CA ILE A 181 3.67 5.98 -4.81
C ILE A 181 3.61 4.61 -5.51
N ILE A 182 2.47 4.32 -6.14
CA ILE A 182 2.21 3.06 -6.82
C ILE A 182 1.86 3.38 -8.26
N CYS A 183 2.52 2.70 -9.19
CA CYS A 183 2.05 2.62 -10.55
C CYS A 183 1.67 1.20 -10.91
N LYS A 184 0.44 1.01 -11.38
CA LYS A 184 -0.14 -0.30 -11.67
C LYS A 184 -0.63 -0.35 -13.10
N LEU A 185 -0.17 -1.33 -13.86
CA LEU A 185 -0.68 -1.66 -15.19
C LEU A 185 -1.49 -2.95 -15.09
N SER A 186 -2.69 -2.95 -15.67
CA SER A 186 -3.57 -4.13 -15.68
C SER A 186 -4.21 -4.32 -17.04
N ASN A 187 -4.51 -5.57 -17.37
CA ASN A 187 -5.44 -5.97 -18.41
C ASN A 187 -6.46 -6.94 -17.81
N PRO A 188 -7.46 -7.46 -18.55
CA PRO A 188 -8.50 -8.32 -17.98
C PRO A 188 -8.00 -9.59 -17.29
N VAL A 189 -6.77 -10.04 -17.58
CA VAL A 189 -6.22 -11.33 -17.12
C VAL A 189 -5.03 -11.20 -16.17
N SER A 190 -4.44 -10.01 -16.04
CA SER A 190 -3.21 -9.82 -15.28
C SER A 190 -3.01 -8.39 -14.80
N SER A 191 -2.22 -8.25 -13.75
CA SER A 191 -1.86 -6.95 -13.19
C SER A 191 -0.47 -6.98 -12.59
N LYS A 192 0.31 -5.93 -12.84
CA LYS A 192 1.65 -5.72 -12.28
C LYS A 192 1.80 -4.28 -11.82
N GLU A 193 2.61 -4.07 -10.79
CA GLU A 193 2.90 -2.74 -10.26
C GLU A 193 4.38 -2.53 -9.99
N ASP A 194 4.78 -1.26 -10.01
CA ASP A 194 6.04 -0.76 -9.46
C ASP A 194 5.71 0.27 -8.37
N LYS A 195 6.51 0.25 -7.31
CA LYS A 195 6.20 0.94 -6.06
C LYS A 195 7.46 1.57 -5.49
N LYS A 196 7.34 2.83 -5.06
CA LYS A 196 8.38 3.55 -4.32
C LYS A 196 7.84 4.02 -2.98
N TYR A 197 8.65 3.89 -1.94
CA TYR A 197 8.27 4.30 -0.59
C TYR A 197 8.61 5.77 -0.35
N ILE A 198 7.65 6.52 0.19
CA ILE A 198 7.83 7.94 0.49
C ILE A 198 8.99 8.15 1.47
N LYS A 199 9.21 7.24 2.43
CA LYS A 199 10.31 7.34 3.41
C LYS A 199 11.71 7.34 2.77
N GLU A 200 11.89 6.63 1.66
CA GLU A 200 13.17 6.56 0.94
C GLU A 200 13.40 7.80 0.08
N LEU A 201 12.33 8.46 -0.33
CA LEU A 201 12.37 9.66 -1.16
C LEU A 201 12.47 10.90 -0.25
N CYS A 202 11.54 11.07 0.66
CA CYS A 202 11.49 12.16 1.62
C CYS A 202 12.35 11.85 2.86
N VAL A 203 13.67 11.91 2.71
CA VAL A 203 14.58 11.83 3.85
C VAL A 203 14.70 13.23 4.47
N ASN A 204 14.44 13.33 5.78
CA ASN A 204 14.84 14.49 6.56
C ASN A 204 16.38 14.50 6.59
N LYS A 205 17.00 15.42 5.86
CA LYS A 205 18.46 15.56 5.86
C LYS A 205 19.04 16.02 7.22
N ASP A 206 18.19 16.26 8.21
CA ASP A 206 18.57 16.71 9.55
C ASP A 206 18.98 15.55 10.50
N GLN A 207 19.09 14.33 9.98
CA GLN A 207 19.76 13.23 10.68
C GLN A 207 20.69 12.47 9.72
N ASN A 208 21.63 13.19 9.12
CA ASN A 208 22.95 12.58 9.11
C ASN A 208 23.41 12.63 10.57
N PRO A 209 23.71 11.50 11.25
CA PRO A 209 24.83 11.60 12.17
C PRO A 209 25.98 11.97 11.25
N GLU A 210 26.23 13.27 11.11
CA GLU A 210 27.59 13.70 10.99
C GLU A 210 28.33 12.89 12.05
N GLU A 211 29.12 11.91 11.58
CA GLU A 211 30.44 11.70 12.13
C GLU A 211 31.16 13.06 12.07
N SER A 212 30.68 13.98 12.90
CA SER A 212 31.50 14.94 13.57
C SER A 212 32.42 14.06 14.40
N SER A 213 33.51 13.65 13.74
CA SER A 213 34.79 13.49 14.37
C SER A 213 35.21 14.85 14.95
N SER A 214 34.38 15.36 15.86
CA SER A 214 34.85 16.11 16.99
C SER A 214 35.70 15.11 17.76
N SER A 215 37.01 15.22 17.53
CA SER A 215 38.02 14.56 18.32
C SER A 215 37.88 15.07 19.76
N SER A 216 36.89 14.54 20.48
CA SER A 216 36.85 14.55 21.92
C SER A 216 37.88 13.52 22.37
N THR A 217 39.15 13.90 22.27
CA THR A 217 40.20 13.28 23.06
C THR A 217 39.70 13.25 24.50
N PRO A 218 39.54 12.08 25.13
CA PRO A 218 39.20 12.03 26.54
C PRO A 218 40.31 12.77 27.28
N TRP A 219 39.96 13.79 28.07
CA TRP A 219 40.90 14.42 29.00
C TRP A 219 41.21 13.47 30.16
N TRP A 220 41.81 12.32 29.86
CA TRP A 220 42.37 11.38 30.83
C TRP A 220 43.77 10.91 30.39
N PRO A 221 44.73 11.85 30.25
CA PRO A 221 45.98 11.59 30.97
C PRO A 221 46.62 12.82 31.63
N VAL A 222 45.90 13.94 31.82
CA VAL A 222 46.48 15.11 32.51
C VAL A 222 46.67 14.85 34.01
N GLY A 223 45.84 14.00 34.63
CA GLY A 223 45.97 13.65 36.05
C GLY A 223 47.14 12.72 36.40
N VAL A 224 47.56 11.85 35.48
CA VAL A 224 48.64 10.88 35.75
C VAL A 224 50.02 11.51 35.51
N GLY A 225 50.14 12.40 34.53
CA GLY A 225 51.37 13.14 34.26
C GLY A 225 51.76 14.08 35.40
N VAL A 226 50.80 14.82 35.97
CA VAL A 226 51.08 15.76 37.07
C VAL A 226 51.52 15.03 38.34
N ALA A 227 50.90 13.90 38.68
CA ALA A 227 51.30 13.10 39.84
C ALA A 227 52.73 12.54 39.68
N ALA A 228 53.09 12.04 38.49
CA ALA A 228 54.44 11.54 38.21
C ALA A 228 55.49 12.67 38.29
N ILE A 229 55.19 13.86 37.76
CA ILE A 229 56.10 15.01 37.82
C ILE A 229 56.29 15.48 39.27
N VAL A 230 55.23 15.52 40.09
CA VAL A 230 55.33 15.86 41.52
C VAL A 230 56.16 14.84 42.29
N LEU A 231 56.03 13.54 42.00
CA LEU A 231 56.86 12.51 42.61
C LEU A 231 58.35 12.60 42.19
N ILE A 232 58.63 12.96 40.95
CA ILE A 232 60.00 13.17 40.47
C ILE A 232 60.61 14.42 41.12
N LEU A 233 59.88 15.53 41.20
CA LEU A 233 60.36 16.76 41.83
C LEU A 233 60.59 16.57 43.34
N THR A 234 59.70 15.87 44.05
CA THR A 234 59.91 15.54 45.47
C THR A 234 61.09 14.59 45.67
N GLY A 235 61.27 13.59 44.81
CA GLY A 235 62.45 12.72 44.81
C GLY A 235 63.77 13.48 44.59
N LEU A 236 63.80 14.41 43.63
CA LEU A 236 64.97 15.27 43.36
C LEU A 236 65.27 16.23 44.52
N VAL A 237 64.24 16.79 45.16
CA VAL A 237 64.41 17.63 46.36
C VAL A 237 64.92 16.82 47.55
N ILE A 238 64.47 15.57 47.74
CA ILE A 238 64.99 14.69 48.79
C ILE A 238 66.45 14.32 48.51
N LEU A 239 66.81 14.01 47.26
CA LEU A 239 68.19 13.74 46.87
C LEU A 239 69.08 14.97 47.05
N TYR A 240 68.62 16.15 46.65
CA TYR A 240 69.33 17.42 46.85
C TYR A 240 69.49 17.75 48.34
N CYS A 241 68.44 17.56 49.15
CA CYS A 241 68.50 17.74 50.60
C CYS A 241 69.40 16.72 51.30
N LYS A 242 69.48 15.47 50.81
CA LYS A 242 70.41 14.46 51.31
C LYS A 242 71.86 14.77 50.90
N HIS A 243 72.08 15.29 49.70
CA HIS A 243 73.40 15.75 49.25
C HIS A 243 73.87 17.00 50.03
N LYS A 244 72.95 17.93 50.33
CA LYS A 244 73.24 19.15 51.07
C LYS A 244 73.39 18.91 52.58
N LYS A 245 72.75 17.87 53.14
CA LYS A 245 72.94 17.44 54.55
C LYS A 245 74.24 16.64 54.80
N GLY A 246 75.02 16.33 53.75
CA GLY A 246 76.41 15.86 53.87
C GLY A 246 77.44 16.99 54.10
N ALA A 247 77.02 18.26 54.09
CA ALA A 247 77.86 19.41 54.40
C ALA A 247 77.27 20.16 55.62
N GLN A 248 77.68 19.72 56.80
CA GLN A 248 77.32 20.32 58.08
C GLN A 248 78.12 21.61 58.33
N LYS A 249 77.43 22.70 58.69
CA LYS A 249 77.65 23.55 59.89
C LYS A 249 76.65 24.72 59.82
N GLU A 250 75.68 24.73 60.73
CA GLU A 250 75.72 25.48 62.00
C GLU A 250 75.57 26.98 61.74
N VAL A 251 74.38 27.52 62.02
CA VAL A 251 74.19 28.68 62.91
C VAL A 251 72.68 28.93 63.07
N GLU A 252 72.36 29.08 64.34
CA GLU A 252 71.13 29.36 65.06
C GLU A 252 70.47 30.69 64.63
N GLY A 253 69.13 30.78 64.74
CA GLY A 253 68.42 32.01 64.39
C GLY A 253 66.90 31.87 64.44
N THR A 254 66.39 31.71 65.65
CA THR A 254 64.99 31.84 66.09
C THR A 254 64.27 33.08 65.53
N VAL A 255 62.96 32.97 65.23
CA VAL A 255 61.87 33.80 65.81
C VAL A 255 60.50 33.50 65.14
N TYR A 256 59.55 33.12 66.01
CA TYR A 256 58.07 33.04 66.02
C TYR A 256 57.24 33.26 64.74
N ALA A 257 56.43 32.27 64.33
CA ALA A 257 54.98 32.08 64.62
C ALA A 257 54.10 33.15 63.94
N GLN A 258 53.02 32.83 63.21
CA GLN A 258 51.93 31.94 63.56
C GLN A 258 51.11 31.62 62.30
N ALA A 259 50.85 30.34 62.08
CA ALA A 259 49.77 29.87 61.23
C ALA A 259 48.60 29.50 62.14
N GLU A 260 47.38 29.88 61.76
CA GLU A 260 46.21 29.05 62.00
C GLU A 260 45.44 28.97 60.69
N GLY A 261 45.55 27.79 60.08
CA GLY A 261 44.48 27.25 59.26
C GLY A 261 43.61 26.34 60.12
N GLN A 262 42.72 25.65 59.40
CA GLN A 262 41.85 24.55 59.84
C GLN A 262 40.53 24.96 60.50
N GLU A 263 39.46 24.21 60.34
CA GLU A 263 38.96 23.32 59.29
C GLU A 263 37.55 22.92 59.76
N MET A 264 36.71 22.49 58.81
CA MET A 264 35.55 21.63 59.00
C MET A 264 34.47 21.99 60.04
N GLN A 265 33.23 22.07 59.55
CA GLN A 265 32.19 21.20 60.08
C GLN A 265 31.14 20.84 59.03
N LYS A 266 31.04 19.52 58.78
CA LYS A 266 29.86 18.86 58.24
C LYS A 266 28.67 19.13 59.16
N LEU A 267 27.53 19.54 58.60
CA LEU A 267 26.25 19.13 59.15
C LEU A 267 25.24 18.88 58.03
N ASN A 268 24.61 17.72 58.18
CA ASN A 268 23.56 17.14 57.39
C ASN A 268 22.22 17.86 57.64
N ARG A 269 21.28 17.68 56.69
CA ARG A 269 19.84 17.45 56.92
C ARG A 269 18.82 18.60 56.68
N ASP A 270 17.87 18.24 55.81
CA ASP A 270 16.43 18.57 55.70
C ASP A 270 15.90 19.96 55.32
N CYS A 271 15.33 20.02 54.11
CA CYS A 271 13.88 19.88 53.83
C CYS A 271 12.86 20.83 54.51
N HIS A 272 12.17 21.58 53.64
CA HIS A 272 10.85 22.25 53.72
C HIS A 272 10.57 23.24 54.88
N THR A 273 10.06 24.43 54.55
CA THR A 273 8.61 24.76 54.59
C THR A 273 8.37 26.23 54.21
N TYR A 274 7.22 26.47 53.58
CA TYR A 274 6.58 27.71 53.16
C TYR A 274 6.55 28.84 54.22
N ASP A 275 6.55 30.11 53.80
CA ASP A 275 5.36 30.96 53.98
C ASP A 275 5.40 32.31 53.21
N THR A 276 4.23 32.60 52.65
CA THR A 276 3.53 33.85 52.26
C THR A 276 3.65 34.98 53.33
N PRO A 277 3.06 36.21 53.23
CA PRO A 277 2.21 36.83 52.19
C PRO A 277 2.37 38.36 51.98
N ASP A 278 1.50 38.86 51.08
CA ASP A 278 0.79 40.15 51.08
C ASP A 278 1.52 41.47 50.81
N ARG A 279 1.08 42.14 49.73
CA ARG A 279 0.31 43.38 49.91
C ARG A 279 -0.57 43.74 48.70
N VAL A 280 -1.86 43.79 48.98
CA VAL A 280 -2.93 44.47 48.21
C VAL A 280 -2.85 45.99 48.45
N GLN A 281 -3.10 46.82 47.43
CA GLN A 281 -4.19 47.81 47.48
C GLN A 281 -4.53 48.48 46.14
N ASP A 282 -5.84 48.45 45.88
CA ASP A 282 -6.65 49.13 44.87
C ASP A 282 -6.52 50.67 44.85
N GLN A 283 -6.87 51.26 43.69
CA GLN A 283 -7.92 52.31 43.61
C GLN A 283 -8.48 52.52 42.17
N LYS A 284 -9.79 52.22 42.01
CA LYS A 284 -10.91 52.89 41.28
C LYS A 284 -10.61 54.09 40.34
N GLN A 285 -11.30 54.42 39.24
CA GLN A 285 -12.58 54.02 38.58
C GLN A 285 -12.91 55.03 37.43
N LYS A 286 -13.37 54.61 36.22
CA LYS A 286 -14.59 55.12 35.48
C LYS A 286 -14.69 54.71 33.99
N LYS A 287 -15.85 54.09 33.65
CA LYS A 287 -16.80 54.24 32.48
C LYS A 287 -16.22 54.29 31.03
N THR A 288 -16.76 53.65 29.98
CA THR A 288 -18.15 53.28 29.56
C THR A 288 -18.11 52.34 28.32
N ALA A 289 -19.18 51.55 28.08
CA ALA A 289 -19.70 51.03 26.78
C ALA A 289 -18.82 50.03 25.98
N ASP A 290 -19.27 48.99 25.27
CA ASP A 290 -20.55 48.34 24.94
C ASP A 290 -20.23 46.97 24.28
N GLU A 291 -21.22 46.09 24.20
CA GLU A 291 -21.36 44.90 23.33
C GLU A 291 -20.47 43.65 23.53
N ARG A 292 -21.15 42.56 23.95
CA ARG A 292 -20.76 41.16 23.88
C ARG A 292 -21.41 40.52 22.63
N PRO A 293 -20.86 39.42 22.08
CA PRO A 293 -21.49 38.16 22.44
C PRO A 293 -20.51 37.05 22.83
N GLU A 294 -21.12 36.14 23.57
CA GLU A 294 -20.60 35.09 24.43
C GLU A 294 -20.27 33.83 23.61
N THR A 295 -19.09 33.23 23.83
CA THR A 295 -18.75 31.92 23.28
C THR A 295 -18.89 30.85 24.36
N THR A 296 -19.88 29.99 24.17
CA THR A 296 -20.18 28.78 24.95
C THR A 296 -19.15 27.70 24.64
N TYR A 297 -18.45 27.20 25.67
CA TYR A 297 -17.66 25.97 25.57
C TYR A 297 -18.47 24.81 26.13
N CYS A 298 -18.65 23.76 25.32
CA CYS A 298 -19.19 22.47 25.76
C CYS A 298 -18.05 21.48 25.95
N THR A 299 -17.86 20.99 27.18
CA THR A 299 -16.99 19.84 27.48
C THR A 299 -17.77 18.55 27.21
N VAL A 300 -17.28 17.70 26.31
CA VAL A 300 -17.85 16.35 26.09
C VAL A 300 -16.92 15.31 26.69
N GLY A 301 -17.50 14.46 27.53
CA GLY A 301 -16.83 13.51 28.41
C GLY A 301 -16.19 12.31 27.71
N GLN A 302 -15.28 11.68 28.46
CA GLN A 302 -14.66 10.41 28.12
C GLN A 302 -15.71 9.30 27.98
N HIS A 303 -15.81 8.69 26.81
CA HIS A 303 -16.51 7.43 26.64
C HIS A 303 -15.58 6.26 27.00
N GLN A 304 -16.06 5.45 27.95
CA GLN A 304 -15.50 4.18 28.38
C GLN A 304 -15.45 3.17 27.23
N LYS A 305 -14.33 2.44 27.13
CA LYS A 305 -14.19 1.22 26.32
C LYS A 305 -15.10 0.10 26.88
N PRO A 306 -15.91 -0.57 26.05
CA PRO A 306 -16.38 -1.92 26.35
C PRO A 306 -15.31 -2.94 25.96
N CYS A 307 -15.05 -3.89 26.85
CA CYS A 307 -14.11 -4.99 26.68
C CYS A 307 -14.88 -6.31 26.72
N ILE A 308 -14.97 -7.08 25.63
CA ILE A 308 -15.29 -8.53 25.60
C ILE A 308 -14.71 -9.15 24.28
N PRO A 309 -14.60 -10.49 24.15
CA PRO A 309 -13.45 -11.39 24.35
C PRO A 309 -12.87 -11.94 23.00
N PRO A 310 -11.83 -12.81 22.99
CA PRO A 310 -11.29 -13.35 21.74
C PRO A 310 -12.04 -14.61 21.24
N GLU A 311 -11.76 -14.99 19.98
CA GLU A 311 -12.23 -16.15 19.16
C GLU A 311 -13.56 -15.94 18.39
N THR A 312 -13.74 -16.32 17.11
CA THR A 312 -13.20 -17.47 16.32
C THR A 312 -13.36 -17.23 14.80
N ASP A 313 -12.73 -18.11 14.02
CA ASP A 313 -12.72 -18.26 12.56
C ASP A 313 -14.07 -18.19 11.80
N HIS A 314 -13.90 -17.92 10.49
CA HIS A 314 -14.77 -18.24 9.34
C HIS A 314 -15.63 -17.13 8.68
N THR A 315 -15.23 -16.85 7.42
CA THR A 315 -16.07 -16.62 6.23
C THR A 315 -16.84 -15.29 6.12
N ILE A 316 -16.45 -14.44 5.16
CA ILE A 316 -17.31 -13.36 4.65
C ILE A 316 -17.48 -13.48 3.13
N TYR A 317 -18.72 -13.75 2.74
CA TYR A 317 -19.27 -13.59 1.41
C TYR A 317 -19.28 -12.11 0.98
N SER A 318 -19.01 -11.85 -0.29
CA SER A 318 -19.18 -10.56 -0.94
C SER A 318 -20.64 -10.10 -0.93
N ALA A 319 -20.92 -8.91 -0.40
CA ALA A 319 -22.21 -8.24 -0.52
C ALA A 319 -22.26 -7.38 -1.79
N VAL A 320 -23.25 -7.67 -2.67
CA VAL A 320 -23.56 -6.91 -3.88
C VAL A 320 -24.50 -5.76 -3.53
N PHE A 321 -24.08 -4.51 -3.79
CA PHE A 321 -24.96 -3.34 -3.70
C PHE A 321 -25.81 -3.22 -4.97
N LYS A 322 -27.14 -3.25 -4.82
CA LYS A 322 -28.09 -2.87 -5.89
C LYS A 322 -28.17 -1.34 -5.98
N GLN A 323 -27.89 -0.79 -7.16
CA GLN A 323 -28.16 0.60 -7.49
C GLN A 323 -29.67 0.80 -7.74
N SER A 324 -30.26 1.82 -7.12
CA SER A 324 -31.64 2.25 -7.35
C SER A 324 -31.74 3.06 -8.63
N ASN A 325 -32.49 2.57 -9.62
CA ASN A 325 -32.81 3.30 -10.85
C ASN A 325 -33.60 4.58 -10.55
N LYS A 326 -33.03 5.75 -10.87
CA LYS A 326 -33.77 7.00 -11.01
C LYS A 326 -34.26 7.13 -12.45
N LYS A 327 -35.57 7.33 -12.61
CA LYS A 327 -36.26 7.57 -13.88
C LYS A 327 -35.88 8.96 -14.44
N PRO A 328 -35.62 9.13 -15.75
CA PRO A 328 -35.39 10.44 -16.34
C PRO A 328 -36.70 11.25 -16.48
N PRO A 329 -36.63 12.59 -16.50
CA PRO A 329 -37.79 13.45 -16.69
C PRO A 329 -38.29 13.44 -18.14
N THR A 330 -39.60 13.41 -18.29
CA THR A 330 -40.32 13.50 -19.57
C THR A 330 -40.24 14.93 -20.10
N ILE A 331 -39.89 15.10 -21.38
CA ILE A 331 -40.21 16.26 -22.21
C ILE A 331 -41.41 15.88 -23.06
#